data_AF-A0A484ZTE6-F1
#
_entry.id   AF-A0A484ZTE6-F1
#
_cell.length_a   1.000
_cell.length_b   1.000
_cell.length_c   1.000
_cell.angle_alpha   90.00
_cell.angle_beta   90.00
_cell.angle_gamma   90.00
#
_symmetry.space_group_name_H-M   'P 1'
#
loop_
_entity.id
_entity.type
_entity.pdbx_description
1 polymer ?
#
loop_
_entity_poly.entity_id
_entity_poly.type
_entity_poly.pdbx_seq_one_letter_code
_entity_poly.pdbx_strand_id
1 'polypeptide(L)'
;MKKIFIAYIVCFAIGTAILFSYYLPSTDIVKITGSEVKRVDNDGPISADNPADGPTRDVYYIYTINENKKIMVYRNEDTGWSFPFYFKIQ
;
A
#
# COMPACT_ATOMS: atom_id res chain seq x y z
N MET A 1 26.53 -12.53 -28.23
CA MET A 1 27.19 -12.15 -26.96
C MET A 1 26.82 -10.74 -26.51
N LYS A 2 27.34 -9.66 -27.12
CA LYS A 2 27.10 -8.27 -26.67
C LYS A 2 25.63 -7.84 -26.62
N LYS A 3 24.82 -8.18 -27.64
CA LYS A 3 23.37 -7.85 -27.66
C LYS A 3 22.55 -8.56 -26.58
N ILE A 4 22.87 -9.83 -26.31
CA ILE A 4 22.23 -10.63 -25.24
C ILE A 4 22.59 -10.05 -23.87
N PHE A 5 23.86 -9.67 -23.68
CA PHE A 5 24.30 -9.01 -22.46
C PHE A 5 23.60 -7.66 -22.22
N ILE A 6 23.45 -6.84 -23.27
CA ILE A 6 22.68 -5.58 -23.19
C ILE A 6 21.21 -5.86 -22.84
N ALA A 7 20.57 -6.84 -23.48
CA ALA A 7 19.19 -7.20 -23.18
C ALA A 7 19.01 -7.61 -21.71
N TYR A 8 19.95 -8.38 -21.15
CA TYR A 8 19.94 -8.75 -19.74
C TYR A 8 20.03 -7.54 -18.82
N ILE A 9 20.94 -6.59 -19.09
CA ILE A 9 21.06 -5.35 -18.30
C ILE A 9 19.78 -4.53 -18.34
N VAL A 10 19.16 -4.40 -19.51
CA VAL A 10 17.90 -3.65 -19.66
C VAL A 10 16.78 -4.32 -18.87
N CYS A 11 16.62 -5.65 -18.98
CA CYS A 11 15.64 -6.38 -18.20
C CYS A 11 15.88 -6.25 -16.70
N PHE A 12 17.13 -6.35 -16.26
CA PHE A 12 17.50 -6.17 -14.85
C PHE A 12 17.15 -4.75 -14.36
N ALA A 13 17.49 -3.71 -15.13
CA ALA A 13 17.20 -2.32 -14.79
C ALA A 13 15.69 -2.03 -14.72
N ILE A 14 14.90 -2.58 -15.65
CA ILE A 14 13.44 -2.44 -15.62
C ILE A 14 12.86 -3.16 -14.41
N GLY A 15 13.31 -4.40 -14.14
CA GLY A 15 12.87 -5.17 -12.99
C GLY A 15 13.15 -4.47 -11.67
N THR A 16 14.34 -3.91 -11.49
CA THR A 16 14.69 -3.15 -10.28
C THR A 16 13.93 -1.84 -10.16
N ALA A 17 13.70 -1.12 -11.26
CA ALA A 17 12.90 0.11 -11.25
C ALA A 17 11.45 -0.14 -10.80
N ILE A 18 10.84 -1.24 -11.26
CA ILE A 18 9.48 -1.62 -10.84
C ILE A 18 9.44 -1.96 -9.35
N LEU A 19 10.42 -2.74 -8.85
CA LEU A 19 10.51 -3.07 -7.43
C LEU A 19 10.64 -1.81 -6.57
N PHE A 20 11.51 -0.88 -6.97
CA PHE A 20 11.69 0.38 -6.25
C PHE A 20 10.45 1.26 -6.29
N SER A 21 9.73 1.30 -7.42
CA SER A 21 8.46 2.03 -7.51
C SER A 21 7.38 1.51 -6.57
N TYR A 22 7.42 0.22 -6.20
CA TYR A 22 6.42 -0.38 -5.31
C TYR A 22 6.83 -0.36 -3.84
N TYR A 23 8.12 -0.54 -3.56
CA TYR A 23 8.61 -0.71 -2.19
C TYR A 23 9.34 0.50 -1.61
N LEU A 24 9.70 1.52 -2.39
CA LEU A 24 10.29 2.71 -1.79
C LEU A 24 9.21 3.60 -1.16
N PRO A 25 9.50 4.20 0.01
CA PRO A 25 8.59 5.16 0.62
C PRO A 25 8.32 6.34 -0.33
N SER A 26 7.05 6.73 -0.44
CA SER A 26 6.60 7.95 -1.10
C SER A 26 5.95 8.90 -0.10
N THR A 27 5.96 10.20 -0.39
CA THR A 27 5.34 11.22 0.45
C THR A 27 4.23 11.93 -0.31
N ASP A 28 3.05 12.01 0.30
CA ASP A 28 1.91 12.76 -0.23
C ASP A 28 1.58 13.96 0.68
N ILE A 29 1.32 15.13 0.08
CA ILE A 29 0.86 16.31 0.81
C ILE A 29 -0.66 16.38 0.69
N VAL A 30 -1.34 16.17 1.81
CA VAL A 30 -2.80 16.06 1.86
C VAL A 30 -3.38 16.75 3.10
N LYS A 31 -4.65 17.14 3.00
CA LYS A 31 -5.44 17.62 4.13
C LYS A 31 -6.24 16.46 4.73
N ILE A 32 -6.08 16.21 6.02
CA ILE A 32 -6.88 15.24 6.76
C ILE A 32 -8.30 15.79 6.98
N THR A 33 -9.32 15.00 6.65
CA THR A 33 -10.73 15.34 6.83
C THR A 33 -11.41 14.52 7.92
N GLY A 34 -10.83 13.38 8.32
CA GLY A 34 -11.35 12.55 9.40
C GLY A 34 -10.57 11.26 9.55
N SER A 35 -10.93 10.48 10.57
CA SER A 35 -10.40 9.14 10.80
C SER A 35 -11.47 8.23 11.38
N GLU A 36 -11.32 6.93 11.16
CA GLU A 36 -12.18 5.90 11.75
C GLU A 36 -11.39 4.61 11.97
N VAL A 37 -11.95 3.71 12.77
CA VAL A 37 -11.43 2.36 12.96
C VAL A 37 -12.47 1.37 12.46
N LYS A 38 -12.06 0.43 11.63
CA LYS A 38 -12.91 -0.67 11.14
C LYS A 38 -12.30 -2.01 11.49
N ARG A 39 -13.16 -2.96 11.87
CA ARG A 39 -12.77 -4.37 12.01
C ARG A 39 -12.66 -4.98 10.61
N VAL A 40 -11.51 -5.58 10.31
CA VAL A 40 -11.13 -6.07 8.98
C VAL A 40 -10.59 -7.50 9.09
N ASP A 41 -10.94 -8.36 8.14
CA ASP A 41 -10.34 -9.68 7.94
C ASP A 41 -9.41 -9.69 6.71
N ASN A 42 -9.21 -10.83 6.05
CA ASN A 42 -8.39 -10.91 4.84
C ASN A 42 -9.08 -10.32 3.61
N ASP A 43 -10.41 -10.33 3.58
CA ASP A 43 -11.22 -9.90 2.45
C ASP A 43 -11.62 -8.42 2.55
N GLY A 44 -11.60 -7.85 3.76
CA GLY A 44 -11.75 -6.41 3.97
C GLY A 44 -12.54 -6.06 5.23
N PRO A 45 -13.13 -4.86 5.30
CA PRO A 45 -14.00 -4.48 6.41
C PRO A 45 -15.17 -5.47 6.55
N ILE A 46 -15.38 -5.92 7.79
CA ILE A 46 -16.47 -6.82 8.11
C ILE A 46 -17.79 -6.06 7.99
N SER A 47 -18.72 -6.64 7.26
CA SER A 47 -20.04 -6.07 7.01
C SER A 47 -21.09 -7.19 6.84
N ALA A 48 -22.35 -6.84 6.61
CA ALA A 48 -23.36 -7.84 6.28
C ALA A 48 -23.04 -8.59 4.99
N ASP A 49 -22.38 -7.92 4.03
CA ASP A 49 -21.97 -8.49 2.74
C ASP A 49 -20.60 -9.19 2.79
N ASN A 50 -19.78 -8.88 3.80
CA ASN A 50 -18.52 -9.57 4.11
C ASN A 50 -18.52 -10.05 5.58
N PRO A 51 -19.19 -11.18 5.88
CA PRO A 51 -19.14 -11.79 7.21
C PRO A 51 -17.70 -12.20 7.56
N ALA A 52 -17.37 -12.15 8.84
CA ALA A 52 -16.03 -12.48 9.32
C ALA A 52 -15.63 -13.92 8.95
N ASP A 53 -14.56 -14.09 8.17
CA ASP A 53 -13.97 -15.40 7.86
C ASP A 53 -12.50 -15.46 8.31
N GLY A 54 -12.31 -15.84 9.57
CA GLY A 54 -10.98 -16.04 10.17
C GLY A 54 -10.50 -14.91 11.10
N PRO A 55 -9.17 -14.74 11.26
CA PRO A 55 -8.60 -13.73 12.16
C PRO A 55 -8.98 -12.31 11.75
N THR A 56 -9.41 -11.51 12.72
CA THR A 56 -9.83 -10.14 12.50
C THR A 56 -8.89 -9.16 13.20
N ARG A 57 -8.73 -7.97 12.63
CA ARG A 57 -7.89 -6.90 13.19
C ARG A 57 -8.56 -5.54 13.05
N ASP A 58 -8.25 -4.63 13.96
CA ASP A 58 -8.68 -3.24 13.85
C ASP A 58 -7.73 -2.47 12.95
N VAL A 59 -8.27 -1.87 11.89
CA VAL A 59 -7.52 -1.06 10.92
C VAL A 59 -7.96 0.38 11.04
N TYR A 60 -6.98 1.28 11.20
CA TYR A 60 -7.19 2.72 11.24
C TYR A 60 -7.22 3.26 9.82
N TYR A 61 -8.32 3.95 9.48
CA TYR A 61 -8.50 4.65 8.22
C TYR A 61 -8.37 6.16 8.45
N ILE A 62 -7.65 6.83 7.57
CA ILE A 62 -7.44 8.28 7.57
C ILE A 62 -7.98 8.81 6.24
N TYR A 63 -9.03 9.61 6.35
CA TYR A 63 -9.67 10.27 5.21
C TYR A 63 -8.94 11.57 4.89
N THR A 64 -8.59 11.74 3.62
CA THR A 64 -7.83 12.90 3.18
C THR A 64 -8.30 13.42 1.83
N ILE A 65 -7.95 14.67 1.55
CA ILE A 65 -8.15 15.33 0.27
C ILE A 65 -6.83 15.98 -0.15
N ASN A 66 -6.38 15.72 -1.37
CA ASN A 66 -5.16 16.32 -1.91
C ASN A 66 -5.41 17.73 -2.49
N GLU A 67 -4.36 18.41 -2.93
CA GLU A 67 -4.42 19.76 -3.52
C GLU A 67 -5.38 19.85 -4.73
N ASN A 68 -5.50 18.76 -5.48
CA ASN A 68 -6.39 18.64 -6.64
C ASN A 68 -7.84 18.25 -6.26
N LYS A 69 -8.21 18.34 -4.97
CA LYS A 69 -9.51 17.92 -4.42
C LYS A 69 -9.85 16.45 -4.63
N LYS A 70 -8.86 15.60 -4.89
CA LYS A 70 -9.04 14.14 -4.98
C LYS A 70 -9.12 13.56 -3.56
N ILE A 71 -10.15 12.76 -3.32
CA ILE A 71 -10.32 12.02 -2.07
C ILE A 71 -9.34 10.84 -2.07
N MET A 72 -8.59 10.69 -0.99
CA MET A 72 -7.65 9.60 -0.74
C MET A 72 -7.90 9.05 0.65
N VAL A 73 -7.94 7.73 0.79
CA VAL A 73 -8.17 7.05 2.06
C VAL A 73 -6.96 6.20 2.35
N TYR A 74 -6.23 6.58 3.39
CA TYR A 74 -5.06 5.86 3.85
C TYR A 74 -5.45 4.90 4.96
N ARG A 75 -4.81 3.74 5.02
CA ARG A 75 -4.91 2.80 6.13
C ARG A 75 -3.52 2.32 6.53
N ASN A 76 -3.35 2.04 7.82
CA ASN A 76 -2.13 1.40 8.28
C ASN A 76 -2.15 -0.09 7.86
N GLU A 77 -1.21 -0.48 7.03
CA GLU A 77 -0.96 -1.88 6.68
C GLU A 77 0.18 -2.38 7.57
N ASP A 78 -0.14 -3.25 8.52
CA ASP A 78 0.87 -3.87 9.37
C ASP A 78 1.67 -4.88 8.54
N THR A 79 2.90 -4.50 8.17
CA THR A 79 3.86 -5.36 7.48
C THR A 79 4.53 -6.35 8.45
N GLY A 80 4.31 -6.20 9.76
CA GLY A 80 4.92 -7.02 10.80
C GLY A 80 6.44 -7.01 10.69
N TRP A 81 7.02 -8.20 10.58
CA TRP A 81 8.45 -8.41 10.34
C TRP A 81 8.77 -8.75 8.87
N SER A 82 7.81 -8.57 7.96
CA SER A 82 7.99 -8.86 6.54
C SER A 82 8.52 -7.63 5.80
N PHE A 83 9.13 -7.86 4.63
CA PHE A 83 9.53 -6.77 3.75
C PHE A 83 8.29 -6.10 3.13
N PRO A 84 8.21 -4.76 3.07
CA PRO A 84 9.25 -3.80 3.46
C PRO A 84 9.29 -3.52 4.97
N PHE A 85 10.51 -3.37 5.52
CA PHE A 85 10.75 -3.14 6.96
C PHE A 85 10.46 -1.68 7.39
N TYR A 86 9.32 -1.14 6.99
CA TYR A 86 8.80 0.14 7.44
C TYR A 86 7.26 0.09 7.50
N PHE A 87 6.65 1.03 8.22
CA PHE A 87 5.19 1.15 8.27
C PHE A 87 4.63 1.60 6.93
N LYS A 88 3.86 0.73 6.29
CA LYS A 88 3.23 1.03 5.00
C LYS A 88 1.84 1.62 5.24
N ILE A 89 1.62 2.79 4.66
CA ILE A 89 0.34 3.48 4.70
C ILE A 89 -0.18 3.51 3.27
N GLN A 90 -1.29 2.81 3.00
CA GLN A 90 -1.89 2.70 1.67
C GLN A 90 -3.29 3.30 1.63
#